data_AF-A0A151R4T5-F1
#
_entry.id   AF-A0A151R4T5-F1
#
_cell.length_a   1.000
_cell.length_b   1.000
_cell.length_c   1.000
_cell.angle_alpha   90.00
_cell.angle_beta   90.00
_cell.angle_gamma   90.00
#
_symmetry.space_group_name_H-M   'P 1'
#
loop_
_entity.id
_entity.type
_entity.pdbx_description
1 polymer ?
#
loop_
_entity_poly.entity_id
_entity_poly.type
_entity_poly.pdbx_seq_one_letter_code
_entity_poly.pdbx_strand_id
1 'polypeptide(L)'
;MQYNAYNLGVRVAALETQAGLHLELRQDDLAAVAADKCMKVVENQEQARDYEAQFVRAKALKGLIELVNGNFDSAEDFFDKSLREKFSDGTAGLSYAEFLHKKQDYPLAKEVYRNVVQGAIEVKNAGRPYLGAGNFSVDELIVGSMCALGQLELLMGNSGNAEHYLTQALSRAEEAYGDSKHPTVGVALTSIALMYRRKAIQDRSSTLLIQEGIYRKVIDILKVPSVESESEDAAPLVDRSDIAALARGAYAEVLSVQENRKDEGEKMKNLAESIWQHRRMSLADALDSETSIIDSRISRIL
;
A
#
# COMPACT_ATOMS: atom_id res chain seq x y z
N MET A 1 -23.00 23.74 -15.50
CA MET A 1 -22.63 22.97 -14.29
C MET A 1 -21.81 21.72 -14.64
N GLN A 2 -22.28 20.78 -15.47
CA GLN A 2 -21.54 19.54 -15.81
C GLN A 2 -20.10 19.75 -16.34
N TYR A 3 -19.86 20.77 -17.18
CA TYR A 3 -18.52 21.05 -17.72
C TYR A 3 -17.50 21.50 -16.65
N ASN A 4 -17.94 22.32 -15.69
CA ASN A 4 -17.09 22.79 -14.59
C ASN A 4 -16.80 21.66 -13.57
N ALA A 5 -17.78 20.77 -13.35
CA ALA A 5 -17.61 19.59 -12.50
C ALA A 5 -16.59 18.59 -13.06
N TYR A 6 -16.68 18.33 -14.35
CA TYR A 6 -15.73 17.45 -15.04
C TYR A 6 -14.31 18.03 -15.01
N ASN A 7 -14.17 19.35 -15.23
CA ASN A 7 -12.88 20.05 -15.13
C ASN A 7 -12.26 19.96 -13.72
N LEU A 8 -13.06 20.17 -12.67
CA LEU A 8 -12.59 20.05 -11.30
C LEU A 8 -12.14 18.62 -10.96
N GLY A 9 -12.91 17.61 -11.36
CA GLY A 9 -12.56 16.21 -11.13
C GLY A 9 -11.22 15.82 -11.74
N VAL A 10 -10.93 16.29 -12.96
CA VAL A 10 -9.62 16.07 -13.62
C VAL A 10 -8.49 16.78 -12.88
N ARG A 11 -8.71 18.01 -12.41
CA ARG A 11 -7.69 18.76 -11.66
C ARG A 11 -7.36 18.10 -10.31
N VAL A 12 -8.36 17.63 -9.60
CA VAL A 12 -8.18 16.88 -8.34
C VAL A 12 -7.43 15.58 -8.61
N ALA A 13 -7.83 14.81 -9.62
CA ALA A 13 -7.15 13.59 -10.01
C ALA A 13 -5.66 13.84 -10.33
N ALA A 14 -5.35 14.88 -11.12
CA ALA A 14 -3.98 15.21 -11.48
C ALA A 14 -3.12 15.59 -10.25
N LEU A 15 -3.68 16.33 -9.29
CA LEU A 15 -2.97 16.71 -8.07
C LEU A 15 -2.78 15.53 -7.11
N GLU A 16 -3.75 14.62 -7.02
CA GLU A 16 -3.58 13.34 -6.32
C GLU A 16 -2.49 12.48 -6.97
N THR A 17 -2.50 12.34 -8.30
CA THR A 17 -1.45 11.62 -9.03
C THR A 17 -0.09 12.21 -8.72
N GLN A 18 0.03 13.54 -8.77
CA GLN A 18 1.28 14.21 -8.46
C GLN A 18 1.73 13.95 -7.02
N ALA A 19 0.82 14.06 -6.04
CA ALA A 19 1.13 13.80 -4.65
C ALA A 19 1.55 12.35 -4.42
N GLY A 20 0.82 11.38 -4.99
CA GLY A 20 1.14 9.95 -4.88
C GLY A 20 2.51 9.60 -5.46
N LEU A 21 2.85 10.13 -6.63
CA LEU A 21 4.20 9.96 -7.22
C LEU A 21 5.29 10.57 -6.33
N HIS A 22 5.05 11.73 -5.72
CA HIS A 22 5.99 12.30 -4.75
C HIS A 22 6.15 11.39 -3.51
N LEU A 23 5.06 10.80 -3.00
CA LEU A 23 5.13 9.86 -1.86
C LEU A 23 5.89 8.58 -2.20
N GLU A 24 5.72 8.03 -3.41
CA GLU A 24 6.51 6.90 -3.92
C GLU A 24 8.00 7.24 -3.95
N LEU A 25 8.34 8.44 -4.42
CA LEU A 25 9.70 8.96 -4.50
C LEU A 25 10.24 9.50 -3.17
N ARG A 26 9.50 9.35 -2.07
CA ARG A 26 9.90 9.81 -0.71
C ARG A 26 10.09 11.33 -0.60
N GLN A 27 9.44 12.07 -1.49
CA GLN A 27 9.42 13.53 -1.53
C GLN A 27 8.21 14.05 -0.76
N ASP A 28 8.12 13.68 0.52
CA ASP A 28 6.93 13.88 1.37
C ASP A 28 6.53 15.37 1.48
N ASP A 29 7.52 16.28 1.48
CA ASP A 29 7.29 17.74 1.45
C ASP A 29 6.61 18.20 0.14
N LEU A 30 7.02 17.65 -1.01
CA LEU A 30 6.41 17.98 -2.30
C LEU A 30 5.01 17.38 -2.42
N ALA A 31 4.78 16.20 -1.84
CA ALA A 31 3.45 15.61 -1.73
C ALA A 31 2.52 16.50 -0.90
N ALA A 32 2.98 17.01 0.24
CA ALA A 32 2.24 17.95 1.08
C ALA A 32 1.85 19.22 0.33
N VAL A 33 2.78 19.81 -0.43
CA VAL A 33 2.52 20.98 -1.29
C VAL A 33 1.49 20.68 -2.38
N ALA A 34 1.53 19.50 -3.00
CA ALA A 34 0.54 19.09 -4.00
C ALA A 34 -0.85 18.92 -3.37
N ALA A 35 -0.93 18.34 -2.16
CA ALA A 35 -2.20 18.21 -1.43
C ALA A 35 -2.76 19.57 -0.96
N ASP A 36 -1.91 20.52 -0.55
CA ASP A 36 -2.32 21.91 -0.28
C ASP A 36 -2.94 22.57 -1.49
N LYS A 37 -2.31 22.38 -2.67
CA LYS A 37 -2.87 22.87 -3.92
C LYS A 37 -4.21 22.19 -4.22
N CYS A 38 -4.33 20.89 -3.98
CA CYS A 38 -5.57 20.14 -4.18
C CYS A 38 -6.72 20.72 -3.33
N MET A 39 -6.48 20.95 -2.04
CA MET A 39 -7.44 21.58 -1.13
C MET A 39 -7.85 22.98 -1.60
N LYS A 40 -6.90 23.84 -1.97
CA LYS A 40 -7.21 25.18 -2.48
C LYS A 40 -8.08 25.16 -3.74
N VAL A 41 -7.88 24.17 -4.62
CA VAL A 41 -8.65 24.05 -5.86
C VAL A 41 -10.12 23.74 -5.60
N VAL A 42 -10.43 22.91 -4.59
CA VAL A 42 -11.80 22.58 -4.21
C VAL A 42 -12.46 23.66 -3.35
N GLU A 43 -11.72 24.32 -2.47
CA GLU A 43 -12.22 25.43 -1.63
C GLU A 43 -12.63 26.67 -2.44
N ASN A 44 -11.96 26.92 -3.56
CA ASN A 44 -12.26 28.04 -4.45
C ASN A 44 -13.55 27.87 -5.27
N GLN A 45 -14.33 26.80 -5.05
CA GLN A 45 -15.58 26.56 -5.78
C GLN A 45 -16.79 27.12 -5.03
N GLU A 46 -17.54 28.03 -5.67
CA GLU A 46 -18.69 28.75 -5.07
C GLU A 46 -19.86 27.84 -4.66
N GLN A 47 -19.93 26.61 -5.18
CA GLN A 47 -21.02 25.64 -4.94
C GLN A 47 -20.48 24.34 -4.33
N ALA A 48 -20.01 24.41 -3.07
CA ALA A 48 -19.36 23.29 -2.38
C ALA A 48 -20.19 21.98 -2.34
N ARG A 49 -21.52 22.05 -2.35
CA ARG A 49 -22.40 20.87 -2.34
C ARG A 49 -22.34 20.04 -3.63
N ASP A 50 -22.05 20.67 -4.77
CA ASP A 50 -22.00 20.00 -6.08
C ASP A 50 -20.65 19.28 -6.31
N TYR A 51 -19.65 19.53 -5.46
CA TYR A 51 -18.28 19.01 -5.56
C TYR A 51 -17.83 18.26 -4.31
N GLU A 52 -18.80 17.76 -3.54
CA GLU A 52 -18.52 17.14 -2.25
C GLU A 52 -17.61 15.90 -2.38
N ALA A 53 -17.69 15.14 -3.48
CA ALA A 53 -16.79 14.01 -3.74
C ALA A 53 -15.33 14.47 -3.93
N GLN A 54 -15.11 15.52 -4.71
CA GLN A 54 -13.78 16.11 -4.92
C GLN A 54 -13.19 16.68 -3.63
N PHE A 55 -14.04 17.28 -2.78
CA PHE A 55 -13.62 17.80 -1.48
C PHE A 55 -13.20 16.68 -0.52
N VAL A 56 -13.98 15.60 -0.45
CA VAL A 56 -13.67 14.41 0.34
C VAL A 56 -12.33 13.80 -0.09
N ARG A 57 -12.11 13.70 -1.40
CA ARG A 57 -10.86 13.21 -1.99
C ARG A 57 -9.64 14.07 -1.63
N ALA A 58 -9.76 15.39 -1.79
CA ALA A 58 -8.69 16.32 -1.41
C ALA A 58 -8.35 16.24 0.09
N LYS A 59 -9.36 16.11 0.95
CA LYS A 59 -9.19 15.88 2.40
C LYS A 59 -8.49 14.54 2.69
N ALA A 60 -8.96 13.45 2.10
CA ALA A 60 -8.37 12.14 2.33
C ALA A 60 -6.90 12.07 1.86
N LEU A 61 -6.52 12.81 0.82
CA LEU A 61 -5.13 12.97 0.40
C LEU A 61 -4.27 13.65 1.48
N LYS A 62 -4.80 14.69 2.14
CA LYS A 62 -4.14 15.32 3.29
C LYS A 62 -3.98 14.33 4.44
N GLY A 63 -5.04 13.59 4.78
CA GLY A 63 -5.00 12.55 5.81
C GLY A 63 -3.96 11.47 5.52
N LEU A 64 -3.84 11.01 4.26
CA LEU A 64 -2.81 10.05 3.85
C LEU A 64 -1.40 10.59 4.08
N ILE A 65 -1.14 11.85 3.75
CA ILE A 65 0.20 12.45 3.94
C ILE A 65 0.55 12.52 5.43
N GLU A 66 -0.40 12.86 6.29
CA GLU A 66 -0.19 12.83 7.74
C GLU A 66 0.09 11.42 8.25
N LEU A 67 -0.61 10.39 7.75
CA LEU A 67 -0.33 8.98 8.05
C LEU A 67 1.10 8.59 7.65
N VAL A 68 1.52 8.96 6.43
CA VAL A 68 2.89 8.70 5.92
C VAL A 68 3.94 9.41 6.74
N ASN A 69 3.63 10.58 7.31
CA ASN A 69 4.51 11.32 8.22
C ASN A 69 4.47 10.82 9.67
N GLY A 70 3.48 10.00 10.02
CA GLY A 70 3.29 9.47 11.38
C GLY A 70 2.52 10.38 12.31
N ASN A 71 1.93 11.44 11.77
CA ASN A 71 1.16 12.42 12.52
C ASN A 71 -0.27 11.91 12.66
N PHE A 72 -0.45 10.84 13.42
CA PHE A 72 -1.74 10.14 13.54
C PHE A 72 -2.86 11.07 14.04
N ASP A 73 -2.57 11.90 15.05
CA ASP A 73 -3.55 12.85 15.59
C ASP A 73 -3.99 13.88 14.54
N SER A 74 -3.05 14.39 13.74
CA SER A 74 -3.36 15.33 12.64
C SER A 74 -4.09 14.64 11.49
N ALA A 75 -3.86 13.36 11.24
CA ALA A 75 -4.56 12.61 10.22
C ALA A 75 -6.07 12.51 10.53
N GLU A 76 -6.44 12.37 11.80
CA GLU A 76 -7.84 12.25 12.24
C GLU A 76 -8.69 13.46 11.83
N ASP A 77 -8.12 14.67 11.84
CA ASP A 77 -8.82 15.91 11.44
C ASP A 77 -9.28 15.89 9.97
N PHE A 78 -8.67 15.04 9.15
CA PHE A 78 -9.02 14.89 7.73
C PHE A 78 -10.03 13.77 7.46
N PHE A 79 -10.30 12.89 8.43
CA PHE A 79 -11.17 11.73 8.31
C PHE A 79 -12.50 11.90 9.07
N ASP A 80 -13.32 12.86 8.63
CA ASP A 80 -14.60 13.21 9.26
C ASP A 80 -15.81 12.34 8.80
N LYS A 81 -17.01 12.69 9.29
CA LYS A 81 -18.26 11.95 8.97
C LYS A 81 -18.58 11.86 7.48
N SER A 82 -18.12 12.80 6.64
CA SER A 82 -18.38 12.78 5.20
C SER A 82 -17.76 11.56 4.51
N LEU A 83 -16.61 11.08 4.99
CA LEU A 83 -15.97 9.85 4.54
C LEU A 83 -16.70 8.61 5.05
N ARG A 84 -17.30 8.69 6.24
CA ARG A 84 -18.17 7.63 6.75
C ARG A 84 -19.38 7.45 5.84
N GLU A 85 -20.00 8.49 5.35
CA GLU A 85 -21.18 8.32 4.49
C GLU A 85 -20.83 7.90 3.05
N LYS A 86 -19.54 7.96 2.68
CA LYS A 86 -19.02 7.71 1.32
C LYS A 86 -17.99 6.58 1.28
N PHE A 87 -18.25 5.49 1.99
CA PHE A 87 -17.35 4.33 2.17
C PHE A 87 -16.79 3.68 0.89
N SER A 88 -17.25 4.05 -0.31
CA SER A 88 -16.84 3.46 -1.59
C SER A 88 -16.04 4.38 -2.51
N ASP A 89 -15.73 5.63 -2.12
CA ASP A 89 -15.04 6.58 -3.02
C ASP A 89 -13.53 6.32 -3.08
N GLY A 90 -13.17 5.22 -3.72
CA GLY A 90 -11.89 5.13 -4.36
C GLY A 90 -10.68 5.12 -3.42
N THR A 91 -9.66 5.90 -3.81
CA THR A 91 -8.45 6.08 -3.00
C THR A 91 -8.73 6.82 -1.69
N ALA A 92 -9.78 7.66 -1.62
CA ALA A 92 -10.17 8.33 -0.38
C ALA A 92 -10.71 7.32 0.65
N GLY A 93 -11.56 6.40 0.20
CA GLY A 93 -12.03 5.27 1.01
C GLY A 93 -10.88 4.38 1.48
N LEU A 94 -9.90 4.10 0.60
CA LEU A 94 -8.71 3.33 0.95
C LEU A 94 -7.88 4.02 2.04
N SER A 95 -7.57 5.31 1.92
CA SER A 95 -6.87 6.08 2.96
C SER A 95 -7.61 6.06 4.29
N TYR A 96 -8.94 6.19 4.25
CA TYR A 96 -9.75 6.14 5.46
C TYR A 96 -9.75 4.76 6.12
N ALA A 97 -9.81 3.69 5.32
CA ALA A 97 -9.73 2.32 5.83
C ALA A 97 -8.37 2.03 6.48
N GLU A 98 -7.27 2.56 5.93
CA GLU A 98 -5.93 2.45 6.51
C GLU A 98 -5.79 3.27 7.80
N PHE A 99 -6.36 4.47 7.86
CA PHE A 99 -6.49 5.23 9.11
C PHE A 99 -7.23 4.43 10.18
N LEU A 100 -8.39 3.85 9.85
CA LEU A 100 -9.17 3.04 10.78
C LEU A 100 -8.43 1.77 11.23
N HIS A 101 -7.70 1.14 10.30
CA HIS A 101 -6.85 -0.01 10.60
C HIS A 101 -5.78 0.39 11.62
N LYS A 102 -5.08 1.53 11.42
CA LYS A 102 -4.10 2.04 12.39
C LYS A 102 -4.73 2.45 13.73
N LYS A 103 -5.95 3.01 13.68
CA LYS A 103 -6.77 3.36 14.86
C LYS A 103 -7.29 2.13 15.61
N GLN A 104 -7.17 0.93 15.04
CA GLN A 104 -7.70 -0.33 15.57
C GLN A 104 -9.23 -0.43 15.57
N ASP A 105 -9.91 0.37 14.75
CA ASP A 105 -11.34 0.17 14.45
C ASP A 105 -11.49 -0.85 13.31
N TYR A 106 -11.06 -2.08 13.59
CA TYR A 106 -11.01 -3.17 12.60
C TYR A 106 -12.38 -3.51 11.97
N PRO A 107 -13.50 -3.53 12.71
CA PRO A 107 -14.80 -3.79 12.11
C PRO A 107 -15.17 -2.77 11.04
N LEU A 108 -14.97 -1.47 11.33
CA LEU A 108 -15.27 -0.43 10.37
C LEU A 108 -14.25 -0.42 9.22
N ALA A 109 -12.96 -0.57 9.50
CA ALA A 109 -11.92 -0.66 8.47
C ALA A 109 -12.24 -1.77 7.45
N LYS A 110 -12.65 -2.94 7.93
CA LYS A 110 -13.06 -4.09 7.12
C LYS A 110 -14.25 -3.78 6.22
N GLU A 111 -15.26 -3.08 6.75
CA GLU A 111 -16.41 -2.63 5.99
C GLU A 111 -15.97 -1.67 4.87
N VAL A 112 -15.15 -0.67 5.20
CA VAL A 112 -14.68 0.32 4.22
C VAL A 112 -13.85 -0.35 3.12
N TYR A 113 -12.87 -1.21 3.44
CA TYR A 113 -12.09 -1.93 2.43
C TYR A 113 -12.98 -2.74 1.47
N ARG A 114 -14.00 -3.44 1.99
CA ARG A 114 -14.93 -4.21 1.16
C ARG A 114 -15.73 -3.30 0.23
N ASN A 115 -16.20 -2.16 0.73
CA ASN A 115 -16.95 -1.18 -0.05
C ASN A 115 -16.08 -0.54 -1.15
N VAL A 116 -14.80 -0.26 -0.87
CA VAL A 116 -13.84 0.23 -1.87
C VAL A 116 -13.60 -0.82 -2.95
N VAL A 117 -13.36 -2.09 -2.59
CA VAL A 117 -13.19 -3.19 -3.55
C VAL A 117 -14.42 -3.34 -4.44
N GLN A 118 -15.62 -3.36 -3.84
CA GLN A 118 -16.88 -3.52 -4.57
C GLN A 118 -17.12 -2.35 -5.51
N GLY A 119 -16.96 -1.11 -5.04
CA GLY A 119 -17.12 0.09 -5.86
C GLY A 119 -16.12 0.15 -7.02
N ALA A 120 -14.86 -0.23 -6.79
CA ALA A 120 -13.86 -0.28 -7.85
C ALA A 120 -14.18 -1.33 -8.92
N ILE A 121 -14.70 -2.50 -8.54
CA ILE A 121 -15.16 -3.53 -9.48
C ILE A 121 -16.35 -3.03 -10.31
N GLU A 122 -17.32 -2.36 -9.68
CA GLU A 122 -18.47 -1.78 -10.38
C GLU A 122 -18.04 -0.73 -11.41
N VAL A 123 -17.11 0.15 -11.02
CA VAL A 123 -16.54 1.16 -11.93
C VAL A 123 -15.82 0.49 -13.11
N LYS A 124 -15.00 -0.53 -12.84
CA LYS A 124 -14.30 -1.30 -13.88
C LYS A 124 -15.29 -1.93 -14.86
N ASN A 125 -16.32 -2.61 -14.35
CA ASN A 125 -17.34 -3.28 -15.16
C ASN A 125 -18.20 -2.31 -15.98
N ALA A 126 -18.42 -1.10 -15.47
CA ALA A 126 -19.14 -0.05 -16.19
C ALA A 126 -18.32 0.54 -17.36
N GLY A 127 -17.02 0.23 -17.48
CA GLY A 127 -16.15 0.74 -18.54
C GLY A 127 -15.94 2.25 -18.51
N ARG A 128 -16.21 2.90 -17.37
CA ARG A 128 -16.09 4.36 -17.21
C ARG A 128 -14.65 4.73 -16.84
N PRO A 129 -14.10 5.85 -17.36
CA PRO A 129 -12.82 6.36 -16.89
C PRO A 129 -12.86 6.63 -15.39
N TYR A 130 -12.02 5.94 -14.62
CA TYR A 130 -11.95 6.11 -13.18
C TYR A 130 -11.03 7.27 -12.83
N LEU A 131 -11.63 8.41 -12.46
CA LEU A 131 -10.88 9.62 -12.10
C LEU A 131 -10.47 9.67 -10.62
N GLY A 132 -10.86 8.69 -9.79
CA GLY A 132 -10.61 8.64 -8.33
C GLY A 132 -9.26 8.04 -7.93
N ALA A 133 -8.42 7.77 -8.92
CA ALA A 133 -7.36 6.79 -8.83
C ALA A 133 -6.00 7.39 -8.44
N GLY A 134 -5.82 8.72 -8.52
CA GLY A 134 -4.52 9.35 -8.25
C GLY A 134 -3.41 8.74 -9.11
N ASN A 135 -2.31 8.29 -8.48
CA ASN A 135 -1.20 7.56 -9.11
C ASN A 135 -1.46 6.05 -9.27
N PHE A 136 -2.67 5.61 -8.95
CA PHE A 136 -3.12 4.22 -8.89
C PHE A 136 -4.11 3.95 -10.01
N SER A 137 -4.10 2.78 -10.64
CA SER A 137 -5.14 2.37 -11.59
C SER A 137 -6.37 1.82 -10.84
N VAL A 138 -7.50 1.61 -11.54
CA VAL A 138 -8.65 0.91 -10.92
C VAL A 138 -8.31 -0.55 -10.58
N ASP A 139 -7.46 -1.20 -11.36
CA ASP A 139 -6.98 -2.56 -11.07
C ASP A 139 -6.07 -2.57 -9.86
N GLU A 140 -5.17 -1.59 -9.74
CA GLU A 140 -4.34 -1.44 -8.56
C GLU A 140 -5.19 -1.13 -7.33
N LEU A 141 -6.24 -0.31 -7.47
CA LEU A 141 -7.18 -0.03 -6.37
C LEU A 141 -7.82 -1.32 -5.84
N ILE A 142 -8.28 -2.18 -6.75
CA ILE A 142 -8.87 -3.47 -6.38
C ILE A 142 -7.83 -4.34 -5.67
N VAL A 143 -6.67 -4.54 -6.30
CA VAL A 143 -5.63 -5.43 -5.76
C VAL A 143 -5.11 -4.91 -4.42
N GLY A 144 -4.82 -3.61 -4.34
CA GLY A 144 -4.30 -2.94 -3.16
C GLY A 144 -5.27 -2.99 -1.98
N SER A 145 -6.55 -2.72 -2.23
CA SER A 145 -7.59 -2.80 -1.20
C SER A 145 -7.81 -4.24 -0.72
N MET A 146 -7.72 -5.23 -1.62
CA MET A 146 -7.74 -6.65 -1.24
C MET A 146 -6.50 -7.04 -0.43
N CYS A 147 -5.31 -6.51 -0.75
CA CYS A 147 -4.09 -6.73 0.03
C CYS A 147 -4.21 -6.15 1.44
N ALA A 148 -4.70 -4.92 1.57
CA ALA A 148 -4.93 -4.29 2.87
C ALA A 148 -6.01 -5.01 3.69
N LEU A 149 -7.09 -5.49 3.04
CA LEU A 149 -8.10 -6.32 3.68
C LEU A 149 -7.55 -7.68 4.15
N GLY A 150 -6.68 -8.30 3.36
CA GLY A 150 -6.00 -9.53 3.75
C GLY A 150 -5.08 -9.35 4.96
N GLN A 151 -4.30 -8.25 4.99
CA GLN A 151 -3.49 -7.86 6.13
C GLN A 151 -4.34 -7.62 7.39
N LEU A 152 -5.50 -6.95 7.25
CA LEU A 152 -6.44 -6.72 8.34
C LEU A 152 -7.06 -8.02 8.87
N GLU A 153 -7.52 -8.92 7.99
CA GLU A 153 -8.10 -10.21 8.40
C GLU A 153 -7.08 -11.05 9.17
N LEU A 154 -5.82 -11.02 8.77
CA LEU A 154 -4.73 -11.69 9.46
C LEU A 154 -4.50 -11.11 10.86
N LEU A 155 -4.53 -9.78 11.00
CA LEU A 155 -4.45 -9.09 12.29
C LEU A 155 -5.64 -9.45 13.20
N MET A 156 -6.82 -9.65 12.63
CA MET A 156 -8.01 -10.13 13.33
C MET A 156 -7.98 -11.64 13.65
N GLY A 157 -6.92 -12.37 13.29
CA GLY A 157 -6.78 -13.82 13.49
C GLY A 157 -7.51 -14.69 12.46
N ASN A 158 -8.10 -14.10 11.42
CA ASN A 158 -8.88 -14.80 10.39
C ASN A 158 -7.98 -15.23 9.21
N SER A 159 -7.01 -16.11 9.46
CA SER A 159 -6.02 -16.52 8.44
C SER A 159 -6.63 -17.09 7.16
N GLY A 160 -7.75 -17.80 7.23
CA GLY A 160 -8.45 -18.30 6.04
C GLY A 160 -9.04 -17.20 5.16
N ASN A 161 -9.59 -16.13 5.76
CA ASN A 161 -10.07 -14.97 5.00
C ASN A 161 -8.88 -14.17 4.43
N ALA A 162 -7.80 -14.04 5.19
CA ALA A 162 -6.58 -13.39 4.73
C ALA A 162 -6.03 -14.08 3.47
N GLU A 163 -5.85 -15.41 3.52
CA GLU A 163 -5.39 -16.20 2.39
C GLU A 163 -6.34 -16.07 1.17
N HIS A 164 -7.65 -16.09 1.40
CA HIS A 164 -8.64 -15.90 0.35
C HIS A 164 -8.50 -14.55 -0.35
N TYR A 165 -8.48 -13.44 0.39
CA TYR A 165 -8.38 -12.11 -0.20
C TYR A 165 -7.04 -11.88 -0.89
N LEU A 166 -5.94 -12.33 -0.29
CA LEU A 166 -4.60 -12.16 -0.87
C LEU A 166 -4.41 -13.01 -2.14
N THR A 167 -4.96 -14.23 -2.18
CA THR A 167 -4.93 -15.05 -3.40
C THR A 167 -5.72 -14.40 -4.52
N GLN A 168 -6.92 -13.86 -4.24
CA GLN A 168 -7.68 -13.09 -5.24
C GLN A 168 -6.94 -11.84 -5.70
N ALA A 169 -6.28 -11.13 -4.79
CA ALA A 169 -5.47 -9.96 -5.11
C ALA A 169 -4.35 -10.33 -6.09
N LEU A 170 -3.63 -11.43 -5.82
CA LEU A 170 -2.56 -11.91 -6.70
C LEU A 170 -3.10 -12.33 -8.07
N SER A 171 -4.16 -13.15 -8.13
CA SER A 171 -4.74 -13.57 -9.41
C SER A 171 -5.19 -12.37 -10.25
N ARG A 172 -5.84 -11.37 -9.65
CA ARG A 172 -6.23 -10.14 -10.35
C ARG A 172 -5.04 -9.32 -10.82
N ALA A 173 -3.96 -9.26 -10.03
CA ALA A 173 -2.75 -8.57 -10.43
C ALA A 173 -2.08 -9.26 -11.63
N GLU A 174 -1.96 -10.59 -11.59
CA GLU A 174 -1.41 -11.40 -12.68
C GLU A 174 -2.29 -11.33 -13.94
N GLU A 175 -3.62 -11.28 -13.81
CA GLU A 175 -4.54 -11.07 -14.93
C GLU A 175 -4.40 -9.68 -15.56
N ALA A 176 -4.24 -8.63 -14.75
CA ALA A 176 -4.18 -7.24 -15.23
C ALA A 176 -2.83 -6.88 -15.85
N TYR A 177 -1.74 -7.42 -15.29
CA TYR A 177 -0.36 -7.02 -15.63
C TYR A 177 0.48 -8.14 -16.24
N GLY A 178 -0.08 -9.35 -16.33
CA GLY A 178 0.65 -10.55 -16.71
C GLY A 178 1.55 -11.08 -15.59
N ASP A 179 2.27 -12.16 -15.89
CA ASP A 179 3.21 -12.83 -14.98
C ASP A 179 4.54 -12.05 -14.78
N SER A 180 4.58 -10.76 -15.16
CA SER A 180 5.82 -10.00 -15.30
C SER A 180 5.84 -8.69 -14.52
N LYS A 181 6.89 -8.53 -13.70
CA LYS A 181 7.59 -7.30 -13.23
C LYS A 181 6.78 -6.10 -12.71
N HIS A 182 5.46 -6.16 -12.64
CA HIS A 182 4.66 -5.05 -12.12
C HIS A 182 4.80 -4.97 -10.60
N PRO A 183 5.12 -3.79 -10.02
CA PRO A 183 5.29 -3.64 -8.57
C PRO A 183 4.10 -4.15 -7.75
N THR A 184 2.88 -3.97 -8.25
CA THR A 184 1.62 -4.46 -7.63
C THR A 184 1.59 -5.98 -7.44
N VAL A 185 2.17 -6.76 -8.36
CA VAL A 185 2.33 -8.22 -8.17
C VAL A 185 3.32 -8.49 -7.02
N GLY A 186 4.41 -7.71 -6.94
CA GLY A 186 5.37 -7.78 -5.85
C GLY A 186 4.76 -7.44 -4.49
N VAL A 187 3.88 -6.44 -4.41
CA VAL A 187 3.14 -6.09 -3.19
C VAL A 187 2.19 -7.21 -2.75
N ALA A 188 1.43 -7.80 -3.68
CA ALA A 188 0.54 -8.92 -3.39
C ALA A 188 1.32 -10.14 -2.87
N LEU A 189 2.41 -10.51 -3.56
CA LEU A 189 3.28 -11.63 -3.16
C LEU A 189 3.93 -11.38 -1.79
N THR A 190 4.42 -10.17 -1.52
CA THR A 190 5.01 -9.83 -0.22
C THR A 190 3.96 -9.96 0.90
N SER A 191 2.74 -9.47 0.65
CA SER A 191 1.63 -9.61 1.61
C SER A 191 1.27 -11.08 1.87
N ILE A 192 1.28 -11.94 0.84
CA ILE A 192 1.06 -13.39 0.98
C ILE A 192 2.18 -14.05 1.78
N ALA A 193 3.44 -13.72 1.51
CA ALA A 193 4.58 -14.30 2.20
C ALA A 193 4.58 -13.93 3.69
N LEU A 194 4.30 -12.66 4.01
CA LEU A 194 4.12 -12.20 5.40
C LEU A 194 2.91 -12.87 6.06
N MET A 195 1.83 -13.14 5.33
CA MET A 195 0.70 -13.91 5.82
C MET A 195 1.10 -15.34 6.21
N TYR A 196 1.78 -16.07 5.31
CA TYR A 196 2.25 -17.43 5.63
C TYR A 196 3.26 -17.46 6.77
N ARG A 197 4.07 -16.40 6.93
CA ARG A 197 4.94 -16.22 8.09
C ARG A 197 4.13 -16.12 9.39
N ARG A 198 3.18 -15.18 9.47
CA ARG A 198 2.37 -15.01 10.69
C ARG A 198 1.51 -16.24 10.98
N LYS A 199 0.93 -16.86 9.95
CA LYS A 199 0.17 -18.11 10.07
C LYS A 199 1.03 -19.24 10.63
N ALA A 200 2.28 -19.39 10.16
CA ALA A 200 3.21 -20.39 10.68
C ALA A 200 3.53 -20.17 12.16
N ILE A 201 3.72 -18.91 12.57
CA ILE A 201 3.95 -18.54 13.98
C ILE A 201 2.72 -18.87 14.84
N GLN A 202 1.51 -18.49 14.40
CA GLN A 202 0.25 -18.73 15.11
C GLN A 202 -0.07 -20.23 15.23
N ASP A 203 0.08 -20.98 14.13
CA ASP A 203 -0.26 -22.40 14.05
C ASP A 203 0.89 -23.30 14.58
N ARG A 204 2.02 -22.72 14.97
CA ARG A 204 3.27 -23.43 15.32
C ARG A 204 3.68 -24.44 14.22
N SER A 205 3.52 -24.04 12.97
CA SER A 205 3.81 -24.84 11.78
C SER A 205 4.98 -24.26 11.00
N SER A 206 5.39 -24.92 9.91
CA SER A 206 6.46 -24.43 9.04
C SER A 206 5.92 -24.18 7.63
N THR A 207 6.13 -22.96 7.14
CA THR A 207 5.81 -22.55 5.76
C THR A 207 7.07 -22.06 5.02
N LEU A 208 8.26 -22.40 5.52
CA LEU A 208 9.55 -21.87 5.05
C LEU A 208 9.76 -22.05 3.54
N LEU A 209 9.41 -23.22 2.97
CA LEU A 209 9.56 -23.46 1.53
C LEU A 209 8.62 -22.59 0.68
N ILE A 210 7.39 -22.36 1.16
CA ILE A 210 6.41 -21.49 0.48
C ILE A 210 6.90 -20.05 0.54
N GLN A 211 7.29 -19.57 1.72
CA GLN A 211 7.83 -18.23 1.92
C GLN A 211 9.06 -17.98 1.05
N GLU A 212 10.03 -18.89 1.07
CA GLU A 212 11.25 -18.80 0.27
C GLU A 212 10.94 -18.69 -1.24
N GLY A 213 10.06 -19.55 -1.76
CA GLY A 213 9.67 -19.48 -3.17
C GLY A 213 9.04 -18.14 -3.55
N ILE A 214 8.17 -17.60 -2.68
CA ILE A 214 7.52 -16.31 -2.91
C ILE A 214 8.52 -15.15 -2.83
N TYR A 215 9.40 -15.11 -1.83
CA TYR A 215 10.38 -14.03 -1.70
C TYR A 215 11.36 -13.98 -2.86
N ARG A 216 11.79 -15.13 -3.39
CA ARG A 216 12.59 -15.16 -4.62
C ARG A 216 11.83 -14.54 -5.80
N LYS A 217 10.55 -14.90 -6.00
CA LYS A 217 9.70 -14.29 -7.05
C LYS A 217 9.60 -12.77 -6.87
N VAL A 218 9.45 -12.26 -5.64
CA VAL A 218 9.40 -10.81 -5.36
C VAL A 218 10.72 -10.12 -5.69
N ILE A 219 11.85 -10.68 -5.26
CA ILE A 219 13.18 -10.14 -5.51
C ILE A 219 13.45 -10.03 -7.01
N ASP A 220 13.05 -11.03 -7.79
CA ASP A 220 13.17 -11.04 -9.25
C ASP A 220 12.28 -9.98 -9.92
N ILE A 221 11.03 -9.84 -9.43
CA ILE A 221 10.06 -8.85 -9.93
C ILE A 221 10.56 -7.42 -9.71
N LEU A 222 11.02 -7.11 -8.50
CA LEU A 222 11.49 -5.78 -8.11
C LEU A 222 12.93 -5.49 -8.56
N LYS A 223 13.58 -6.46 -9.24
CA LYS A 223 14.97 -6.37 -9.70
C LYS A 223 15.92 -5.92 -8.58
N VAL A 224 15.72 -6.45 -7.37
CA VAL A 224 16.53 -6.05 -6.23
C VAL A 224 17.97 -6.49 -6.50
N PRO A 225 18.97 -5.59 -6.40
CA PRO A 225 20.36 -5.87 -6.76
C PRO A 225 20.90 -7.15 -6.12
N SER A 226 21.83 -7.81 -6.80
CA SER A 226 22.59 -8.92 -6.22
C SER A 226 23.72 -8.38 -5.35
N VAL A 227 24.12 -9.15 -4.34
CA VAL A 227 25.24 -8.82 -3.43
C VAL A 227 26.55 -8.61 -4.20
N GLU A 228 26.70 -9.20 -5.39
CA GLU A 228 27.90 -9.11 -6.23
C GLU A 228 27.99 -7.82 -7.06
N SER A 229 26.91 -7.04 -7.14
CA SER A 229 26.86 -5.78 -7.91
C SER A 229 27.19 -4.53 -7.08
N GLU A 230 27.59 -4.70 -5.81
CA GLU A 230 27.87 -3.59 -4.90
C GLU A 230 29.20 -2.90 -5.27
N SER A 231 29.10 -1.63 -5.69
CA SER A 231 30.21 -0.68 -5.62
C SER A 231 30.22 -0.03 -4.24
N GLU A 232 31.40 0.09 -3.61
CA GLU A 232 31.59 0.42 -2.18
C GLU A 232 30.98 1.75 -1.67
N ASP A 233 30.48 2.64 -2.52
CA ASP A 233 30.24 4.05 -2.11
C ASP A 233 28.76 4.51 -2.03
N ALA A 234 27.76 3.70 -2.39
CA ALA A 234 26.35 4.10 -2.23
C ALA A 234 25.36 2.93 -2.16
N ALA A 235 24.36 3.04 -1.27
CA ALA A 235 23.22 2.11 -1.26
C ALA A 235 22.51 2.14 -2.62
N PRO A 236 22.16 0.98 -3.19
CA PRO A 236 21.56 0.96 -4.51
C PRO A 236 20.16 1.57 -4.48
N LEU A 237 19.85 2.38 -5.49
CA LEU A 237 18.50 2.92 -5.67
C LEU A 237 17.59 1.79 -6.17
N VAL A 238 16.67 1.34 -5.31
CA VAL A 238 15.70 0.29 -5.62
C VAL A 238 14.30 0.90 -5.68
N ASP A 239 13.58 0.66 -6.78
CA ASP A 239 12.17 1.02 -6.87
C ASP A 239 11.36 0.21 -5.84
N ARG A 240 10.39 0.86 -5.19
CA ARG A 240 9.64 0.30 -4.06
C ARG A 240 10.54 -0.28 -2.96
N SER A 241 11.53 0.51 -2.55
CA SER A 241 12.58 0.16 -1.60
C SER A 241 12.07 -0.53 -0.33
N ASP A 242 10.96 -0.07 0.26
CA ASP A 242 10.37 -0.69 1.46
C ASP A 242 9.88 -2.13 1.19
N ILE A 243 9.23 -2.39 0.05
CA ILE A 243 8.75 -3.74 -0.32
C ILE A 243 9.93 -4.67 -0.61
N ALA A 244 10.91 -4.16 -1.36
CA ALA A 244 12.14 -4.89 -1.66
C ALA A 244 12.90 -5.26 -0.37
N ALA A 245 13.04 -4.32 0.55
CA ALA A 245 13.66 -4.54 1.85
C ALA A 245 12.89 -5.56 2.70
N LEU A 246 11.56 -5.46 2.78
CA LEU A 246 10.72 -6.41 3.53
C LEU A 246 10.86 -7.83 2.98
N ALA A 247 10.72 -8.00 1.67
CA ALA A 247 10.86 -9.30 1.04
C ALA A 247 12.27 -9.90 1.26
N ARG A 248 13.31 -9.07 1.16
CA ARG A 248 14.70 -9.51 1.30
C ARG A 248 15.09 -9.79 2.75
N GLY A 249 14.65 -8.97 3.69
CA GLY A 249 14.86 -9.16 5.13
C GLY A 249 14.11 -10.39 5.65
N ALA A 250 12.85 -10.57 5.24
CA ALA A 250 12.11 -11.77 5.59
C ALA A 250 12.72 -13.02 4.92
N TYR A 251 13.25 -12.90 3.71
CA TYR A 251 13.98 -14.00 3.08
C TYR A 251 15.25 -14.35 3.86
N ALA A 252 16.00 -13.35 4.31
CA ALA A 252 17.18 -13.55 5.15
C ALA A 252 16.87 -14.38 6.40
N GLU A 253 15.74 -14.12 7.06
CA GLU A 253 15.33 -14.92 8.22
C GLU A 253 15.05 -16.38 7.85
N VAL A 254 14.39 -16.64 6.72
CA VAL A 254 14.15 -18.00 6.23
C VAL A 254 15.45 -18.76 5.94
N LEU A 255 16.48 -18.05 5.48
CA LEU A 255 17.83 -18.60 5.25
C LEU A 255 18.57 -18.86 6.55
N SER A 256 18.50 -17.94 7.51
CA SER A 256 19.23 -18.03 8.78
C SER A 256 18.76 -19.17 9.69
N VAL A 257 17.53 -19.66 9.51
CA VAL A 257 17.06 -20.89 10.19
C VAL A 257 17.73 -22.15 9.61
N GLN A 258 18.24 -22.11 8.39
CA GLN A 258 18.92 -23.23 7.74
C GLN A 258 20.42 -23.20 8.08
N GLU A 259 20.92 -24.20 8.83
CA GLU A 259 22.31 -24.20 9.35
C GLU A 259 23.38 -23.92 8.28
N ASN A 260 23.21 -24.46 7.07
CA ASN A 260 24.17 -24.33 5.98
C ASN A 260 24.05 -23.02 5.19
N ARG A 261 23.12 -22.13 5.53
CA ARG A 261 22.82 -20.91 4.75
C ARG A 261 22.81 -19.63 5.59
N LYS A 262 23.31 -19.69 6.83
CA LYS A 262 23.41 -18.52 7.72
C LYS A 262 24.19 -17.36 7.10
N ASP A 263 25.29 -17.65 6.43
CA ASP A 263 26.11 -16.61 5.78
C ASP A 263 25.38 -15.95 4.60
N GLU A 264 24.55 -16.70 3.87
CA GLU A 264 23.69 -16.18 2.81
C GLU A 264 22.59 -15.29 3.42
N GLY A 265 21.97 -15.76 4.50
CA GLY A 265 20.99 -14.98 5.27
C GLY A 265 21.54 -13.64 5.74
N GLU A 266 22.73 -13.63 6.35
CA GLU A 266 23.34 -12.39 6.84
C GLU A 266 23.63 -11.38 5.72
N LYS A 267 24.12 -11.85 4.56
CA LYS A 267 24.30 -10.98 3.39
C LYS A 267 22.98 -10.39 2.89
N MET A 268 21.93 -11.22 2.85
CA MET A 268 20.60 -10.78 2.42
C MET A 268 20.01 -9.75 3.39
N LYS A 269 20.22 -9.94 4.69
CA LYS A 269 19.81 -9.00 5.74
C LYS A 269 20.52 -7.66 5.61
N ASN A 270 21.84 -7.65 5.50
CA ASN A 270 22.63 -6.41 5.41
C ASN A 270 22.22 -5.57 4.20
N LEU A 271 22.02 -6.21 3.04
CA LEU A 271 21.54 -5.51 1.85
C LEU A 271 20.10 -5.01 2.03
N ALA A 272 19.21 -5.81 2.65
CA ALA A 272 17.84 -5.38 2.96
C ALA A 272 17.82 -4.13 3.86
N GLU A 273 18.67 -4.08 4.89
CA GLU A 273 18.84 -2.92 5.76
C GLU A 273 19.39 -1.71 5.01
N SER A 274 20.32 -1.91 4.07
CA SER A 274 20.89 -0.80 3.27
C SER A 274 19.88 -0.13 2.32
N ILE A 275 18.91 -0.90 1.81
CA ILE A 275 17.86 -0.38 0.92
C ILE A 275 16.61 0.05 1.68
N TRP A 276 16.52 -0.25 2.98
CA TRP A 276 15.41 0.19 3.83
C TRP A 276 15.48 1.69 4.06
N GLN A 277 14.44 2.41 3.62
CA GLN A 277 14.44 3.88 3.65
C GLN A 277 13.45 4.46 4.66
N HIS A 278 12.71 3.61 5.39
CA HIS A 278 11.67 4.06 6.33
C HIS A 278 12.27 4.86 7.48
N ARG A 279 11.92 6.15 7.57
CA ARG A 279 12.56 7.10 8.48
C ARG A 279 12.23 6.88 9.95
N ARG A 280 11.10 6.22 10.25
CA ARG A 280 10.51 6.16 11.61
C ARG A 280 10.51 4.76 12.23
N MET A 281 10.90 3.74 11.47
CA MET A 281 10.75 2.33 11.86
C MET A 281 11.93 1.57 11.28
N SER A 282 12.58 0.70 12.06
CA SER A 282 13.62 -0.17 11.52
C SER A 282 13.00 -1.29 10.67
N LEU A 283 13.80 -1.94 9.82
CA LEU A 283 13.32 -3.08 9.04
C LEU A 283 12.89 -4.24 9.96
N ALA A 284 13.63 -4.48 11.05
CA ALA A 284 13.28 -5.48 12.06
C ALA A 284 11.92 -5.18 12.70
N ASP A 285 11.70 -3.93 13.15
CA ASP A 285 10.41 -3.52 13.71
C ASP A 285 9.27 -3.69 12.69
N ALA A 286 9.53 -3.42 11.40
CA ALA A 286 8.52 -3.57 10.36
C ALA A 286 8.16 -5.04 10.09
N LEU A 287 9.13 -5.96 10.17
CA LEU A 287 8.93 -7.40 10.00
C LEU A 287 8.22 -8.05 11.20
N ASP A 288 8.46 -7.52 12.39
CA ASP A 288 7.84 -7.99 13.64
C ASP A 288 6.50 -7.31 13.96
N SER A 289 6.24 -6.14 13.36
CA SER A 289 4.99 -5.41 13.59
C SER A 289 3.79 -6.17 13.06
N GLU A 290 2.81 -6.38 13.93
CA GLU A 290 1.51 -6.96 13.55
C GLU A 290 0.56 -5.90 12.96
N THR A 291 0.77 -4.63 13.31
CA THR A 291 -0.15 -3.51 13.03
C THR A 291 0.29 -2.61 11.88
N SER A 292 1.50 -2.81 11.37
CA SER A 292 1.99 -2.12 10.18
C SER A 292 1.25 -2.61 8.94
N ILE A 293 0.96 -1.68 8.04
CA ILE A 293 0.22 -1.96 6.81
C ILE A 293 1.11 -1.57 5.64
N ILE A 294 1.19 -2.45 4.65
CA ILE A 294 1.74 -2.08 3.35
C ILE A 294 0.67 -1.28 2.59
N ASP A 295 0.89 0.03 2.44
CA ASP A 295 0.13 0.84 1.49
C ASP A 295 0.63 0.54 0.08
N SER A 296 -0.20 -0.18 -0.66
CA SER A 296 0.07 -0.60 -2.04
C SER A 296 0.18 0.56 -3.05
N ARG A 297 -0.43 1.72 -2.80
CA ARG A 297 -0.42 2.88 -3.72
C ARG A 297 0.92 3.54 -3.80
N ILE A 298 1.60 3.60 -2.66
CA ILE A 298 2.91 4.24 -2.55
C ILE A 298 4.02 3.21 -2.26
N SER A 299 3.63 1.95 -2.06
CA SER A 299 4.52 0.81 -1.74
C SER A 299 5.39 1.10 -0.52
N ARG A 300 4.79 1.65 0.54
CA ARG A 300 5.43 2.01 1.81
C ARG A 300 4.68 1.41 2.98
N ILE A 301 5.37 1.27 4.10
CA ILE A 301 4.75 0.92 5.38
C ILE A 301 4.10 2.16 6.02
N LEU A 302 2.90 1.99 6.58
CA LEU A 302 2.18 2.96 7.42
C LEU A 302 2.11 2.51 8.89
#